data_AF-A0A9X8G8R9-F1
#
_entry.id   AF-A0A9X8G8R9-F1
#
_cell.length_a   1.000
_cell.length_b   1.000
_cell.length_c   1.000
_cell.angle_alpha   90.00
_cell.angle_beta   90.00
_cell.angle_gamma   90.00
#
_symmetry.space_group_name_H-M   'P 1'
#
loop_
_entity.id
_entity.type
_entity.pdbx_description
1 polymer ?
#
loop_
_entity_poly.entity_id
_entity_poly.type
_entity_poly.pdbx_seq_one_letter_code
_entity_poly.pdbx_strand_id
1 'polypeptide(L)'
;MTTHFFARLTGKREVPPVNTEAFGVAEFIFSDDLTKLHYRVILKNIEKVTSCQIHLGKSTQIGPVVLYLYGPLEQGISLNEGSITGVVNVEDFEGPLQGKSFVHLLQEIIQANVYVNVHTKSQKRGEIRGRVRKVKK
;
A
#
# COMPACT_ATOMS: atom_id res chain seq x y z
N MET A 1 16.95 14.33 6.07
CA MET A 1 17.14 12.90 6.42
C MET A 1 15.99 12.17 5.77
N THR A 2 16.28 11.47 4.68
CA THR A 2 15.29 10.67 3.96
C THR A 2 14.64 9.67 4.91
N THR A 3 13.31 9.68 5.02
CA THR A 3 12.60 8.76 5.93
C THR A 3 12.05 7.58 5.15
N HIS A 4 12.58 6.39 5.44
CA HIS A 4 12.25 5.15 4.74
C HIS A 4 11.21 4.34 5.52
N PHE A 5 10.17 3.91 4.83
CA PHE A 5 9.12 3.06 5.36
C PHE A 5 8.94 1.83 4.50
N PHE A 6 8.39 0.78 5.11
CA PHE A 6 8.07 -0.45 4.39
C PHE A 6 6.84 -1.15 4.97
N ALA A 7 6.23 -2.02 4.16
CA ALA A 7 5.22 -2.97 4.55
C ALA A 7 5.54 -4.35 3.95
N ARG A 8 5.44 -5.40 4.76
CA ARG A 8 5.44 -6.80 4.27
C ARG A 8 3.99 -7.23 4.06
N LEU A 9 3.65 -7.71 2.88
CA LEU A 9 2.29 -8.03 2.47
C LEU A 9 2.09 -9.54 2.47
N THR A 10 1.05 -10.03 3.14
CA THR A 10 0.72 -11.47 3.22
C THR A 10 -0.78 -11.66 3.40
N GLY A 11 -1.36 -12.77 2.92
CA GLY A 11 -2.78 -13.08 3.13
C GLY A 11 -3.17 -13.26 4.59
N LYS A 12 -2.25 -13.71 5.45
CA LYS A 12 -2.45 -13.82 6.91
C LYS A 12 -2.76 -12.50 7.62
N ARG A 13 -2.50 -11.36 6.96
CA ARG A 13 -2.73 -10.01 7.50
C ARG A 13 -4.02 -9.39 6.97
N GLU A 14 -4.71 -10.04 6.05
CA GLU A 14 -6.06 -9.62 5.66
C GLU A 14 -7.05 -9.75 6.82
N VAL A 15 -8.16 -9.03 6.68
CA VAL A 15 -9.27 -9.06 7.63
C VAL A 15 -10.55 -9.38 6.85
N PRO A 16 -11.05 -10.64 6.88
CA PRO A 16 -10.44 -11.83 7.50
C PRO A 16 -9.20 -12.34 6.73
N PRO A 17 -8.35 -13.20 7.35
CA PRO A 17 -7.18 -13.76 6.68
C PRO A 17 -7.52 -14.54 5.40
N VAL A 18 -6.68 -14.41 4.39
CA VAL A 18 -6.77 -15.13 3.12
C VAL A 18 -5.71 -16.22 3.05
N ASN A 19 -6.11 -17.44 2.66
CA ASN A 19 -5.19 -18.54 2.38
C ASN A 19 -4.64 -18.40 0.95
N THR A 20 -3.45 -17.83 0.82
CA THR A 20 -2.76 -17.61 -0.46
C THR A 20 -1.25 -17.77 -0.23
N GLU A 21 -0.55 -18.18 -1.28
CA GLU A 21 0.92 -18.16 -1.33
C GLU A 21 1.47 -16.82 -1.80
N ALA A 22 0.59 -15.89 -2.21
CA ALA A 22 0.97 -14.55 -2.60
C ALA A 22 1.64 -13.79 -1.44
N PHE A 23 2.67 -13.02 -1.79
CA PHE A 23 3.31 -12.11 -0.85
C PHE A 23 3.92 -10.91 -1.57
N GLY A 24 4.27 -9.89 -0.79
CA GLY A 24 4.92 -8.72 -1.34
C GLY A 24 5.64 -7.87 -0.31
N VAL A 25 6.35 -6.87 -0.81
CA VAL A 25 6.98 -5.83 -0.02
C VAL A 25 6.68 -4.49 -0.69
N ALA A 26 6.15 -3.55 0.07
CA ALA A 26 6.05 -2.15 -0.34
C ALA A 26 7.10 -1.34 0.40
N GLU A 27 7.78 -0.45 -0.30
CA GLU A 27 8.79 0.47 0.21
C GLU A 27 8.40 1.89 -0.18
N PHE A 28 8.61 2.82 0.74
CA PHE A 28 8.23 4.22 0.58
C PHE A 28 9.35 5.12 1.07
N ILE A 29 9.64 6.16 0.30
CA ILE A 29 10.67 7.14 0.56
C ILE A 29 10.08 8.53 0.33
N PHE A 30 9.96 9.31 1.40
CA PHE A 30 9.60 10.72 1.30
C PHE A 30 10.80 11.55 0.84
N SER A 31 10.57 12.52 -0.04
CA SER A 31 11.54 13.57 -0.33
C SER A 31 11.83 14.41 0.92
N ASP A 32 13.00 15.04 1.00
CA ASP A 32 13.40 15.80 2.19
C ASP A 32 12.48 17.02 2.47
N ASP A 33 11.85 17.57 1.43
CA ASP A 33 10.88 18.67 1.50
C ASP A 33 9.42 18.20 1.73
N LEU A 34 9.18 16.89 1.83
CA LEU A 34 7.86 16.26 1.97
C LEU A 34 6.85 16.65 0.87
N THR A 35 7.31 16.91 -0.35
CA THR A 35 6.43 17.19 -1.49
C THR A 35 6.17 15.96 -2.36
N LYS A 36 6.98 14.91 -2.23
CA LYS A 36 6.88 13.68 -3.02
C LYS A 36 7.05 12.43 -2.16
N LEU A 37 6.34 11.38 -2.57
CA LEU A 37 6.51 10.03 -2.05
C LEU A 37 6.93 9.10 -3.18
N HIS A 38 8.18 8.67 -3.18
CA HIS A 38 8.67 7.61 -4.05
C HIS A 38 8.28 6.27 -3.47
N TYR A 39 7.84 5.34 -4.32
CA TYR A 39 7.49 4.00 -3.86
C TYR A 39 7.94 2.91 -4.81
N ARG A 40 8.13 1.73 -4.23
CA ARG A 40 8.31 0.46 -4.94
C ARG A 40 7.47 -0.61 -4.26
N VAL A 41 6.68 -1.35 -5.02
CA VAL A 41 5.94 -2.53 -4.54
C VAL A 41 6.37 -3.74 -5.35
N ILE A 42 6.96 -4.72 -4.68
CA ILE A 42 7.34 -6.01 -5.26
C ILE A 42 6.29 -7.03 -4.85
N LEU A 43 5.72 -7.73 -5.82
CA LEU A 43 4.71 -8.76 -5.61
C LEU A 43 5.21 -10.08 -6.21
N LYS A 44 4.93 -11.19 -5.53
CA LYS A 44 5.26 -12.54 -5.98
C LYS A 44 4.09 -13.49 -5.77
N ASN A 45 4.01 -14.49 -6.66
CA ASN A 45 3.00 -15.55 -6.64
C ASN A 45 1.55 -15.02 -6.58
N ILE A 46 1.25 -13.96 -7.35
CA ILE A 46 -0.06 -13.32 -7.31
C ILE A 46 -0.67 -13.21 -8.71
N GLU A 47 -1.96 -13.50 -8.81
CA GLU A 47 -2.67 -13.53 -10.08
C GLU A 47 -3.73 -12.44 -10.18
N LYS A 48 -3.89 -11.90 -11.39
CA LYS A 48 -4.95 -10.94 -11.72
C LYS A 48 -5.04 -9.78 -10.73
N VAL A 49 -3.90 -9.16 -10.41
CA VAL A 49 -3.82 -7.93 -9.60
C VAL A 49 -4.61 -6.83 -10.27
N THR A 50 -5.62 -6.31 -9.58
CA THR A 50 -6.51 -5.24 -10.08
C THR A 50 -6.17 -3.89 -9.47
N SER A 51 -5.68 -3.83 -8.23
CA SER A 51 -5.20 -2.60 -7.61
C SER A 51 -4.20 -2.85 -6.49
N CYS A 52 -3.38 -1.84 -6.20
CA CYS A 52 -2.57 -1.74 -4.99
C CYS A 52 -2.88 -0.40 -4.34
N GLN A 53 -3.32 -0.41 -3.08
CA GLN A 53 -3.92 0.74 -2.42
C GLN A 53 -3.28 0.97 -1.05
N ILE A 54 -3.20 2.23 -0.63
CA ILE A 54 -2.96 2.61 0.76
C ILE A 54 -4.29 2.96 1.40
N HIS A 55 -4.51 2.43 2.59
CA HIS A 55 -5.68 2.72 3.43
C HIS A 55 -5.28 3.34 4.76
N LEU A 56 -6.18 4.13 5.33
CA LEU A 56 -6.14 4.48 6.75
C LEU A 56 -6.87 3.44 7.57
N GLY A 57 -6.20 2.89 8.58
CA GLY A 57 -6.82 1.96 9.52
C GLY A 57 -5.80 1.21 10.36
N LYS A 58 -6.20 0.89 11.59
CA LYS A 58 -5.42 0.02 12.48
C LYS A 58 -5.45 -1.42 11.96
N SER A 59 -4.62 -2.28 12.55
CA SER A 59 -4.36 -3.63 12.04
C SER A 59 -5.58 -4.53 11.82
N THR A 60 -6.67 -4.28 12.53
CA THR A 60 -7.91 -5.08 12.46
C THR A 60 -9.06 -4.33 11.80
N GLN A 61 -8.82 -3.13 11.27
CA GLN A 61 -9.86 -2.28 10.68
C GLN A 61 -9.76 -2.32 9.15
N ILE A 62 -10.92 -2.37 8.51
CA ILE A 62 -11.06 -2.06 7.08
C ILE A 62 -11.40 -0.58 7.03
N GLY A 63 -10.48 0.23 6.51
CA GLY A 63 -10.70 1.66 6.43
C GLY A 63 -10.61 2.22 5.01
N PRO A 64 -10.85 3.53 4.85
CA PRO A 64 -10.96 4.15 3.55
C PRO A 64 -9.63 4.12 2.80
N VAL A 65 -9.71 4.02 1.48
CA VAL A 65 -8.58 4.24 0.59
C VAL A 65 -8.17 5.70 0.67
N VAL A 66 -6.88 5.96 0.67
CA VAL A 66 -6.31 7.31 0.61
C VAL A 66 -5.34 7.51 -0.54
N LEU A 67 -4.92 6.43 -1.19
CA LEU A 67 -4.03 6.50 -2.33
C LEU A 67 -4.05 5.20 -3.15
N TYR A 68 -4.02 5.32 -4.48
CA TYR A 68 -3.77 4.21 -5.39
C TYR A 68 -2.29 4.21 -5.81
N LEU A 69 -1.61 3.10 -5.56
CA LEU A 69 -0.25 2.83 -6.06
C LEU A 69 -0.30 2.11 -7.41
N TYR A 70 -1.43 1.47 -7.73
CA TYR A 70 -1.65 0.79 -9.00
C TYR A 70 -3.13 0.58 -9.26
N GLY A 71 -3.51 0.59 -10.54
CA GLY A 71 -4.89 0.40 -10.98
C GLY A 71 -5.78 1.60 -10.65
N PRO A 72 -7.10 1.43 -10.65
CA PRO A 72 -7.82 0.15 -10.80
C PRO A 72 -7.78 -0.39 -12.23
N LEU A 73 -7.68 -1.72 -12.38
CA LEU A 73 -7.84 -2.43 -13.65
C LEU A 73 -8.98 -3.45 -13.57
N GLU A 74 -9.80 -3.54 -14.61
CA GLU A 74 -10.95 -4.48 -14.64
C GLU A 74 -10.51 -5.95 -14.72
N GLN A 75 -9.55 -6.27 -15.59
CA GLN A 75 -9.14 -7.66 -15.83
C GLN A 75 -7.99 -8.11 -14.92
N GLY A 76 -7.19 -7.16 -14.45
CA GLY A 76 -5.98 -7.38 -13.68
C GLY A 76 -4.85 -8.08 -14.44
N ILE A 77 -3.65 -8.05 -13.87
CA ILE A 77 -2.43 -8.64 -14.45
C ILE A 77 -1.92 -9.77 -13.54
N SER A 78 -1.54 -10.90 -14.13
CA SER A 78 -0.90 -12.01 -13.40
C SER A 78 0.61 -11.96 -13.58
N LEU A 79 1.35 -12.23 -12.50
CA LEU A 79 2.81 -12.18 -12.48
C LEU A 79 3.36 -13.19 -11.47
N ASN A 80 4.36 -13.97 -11.87
CA ASN A 80 5.13 -14.78 -10.92
C ASN A 80 5.94 -13.87 -9.97
N GLU A 81 6.52 -12.81 -10.54
CA GLU A 81 7.19 -11.74 -9.84
C GLU A 81 7.07 -10.45 -10.66
N GLY A 82 6.85 -9.33 -10.01
CA GLY A 82 6.85 -8.04 -10.67
C GLY A 82 6.94 -6.88 -9.68
N SER A 83 7.29 -5.72 -10.23
CA SER A 83 7.52 -4.49 -9.47
C SER A 83 6.66 -3.37 -10.03
N ILE A 84 5.98 -2.66 -9.14
CA ILE A 84 5.29 -1.40 -9.41
C ILE A 84 6.13 -0.30 -8.78
N THR A 85 6.51 0.71 -9.57
CA THR A 85 7.28 1.86 -9.08
C THR A 85 6.61 3.13 -9.51
N GLY A 86 6.65 4.16 -8.66
CA GLY A 86 6.13 5.45 -9.02
C GLY A 86 6.49 6.54 -8.03
N VAL A 87 5.98 7.72 -8.34
CA VAL A 87 6.05 8.91 -7.50
C VAL A 87 4.64 9.41 -7.30
N VAL A 88 4.31 9.74 -6.06
CA VAL A 88 3.01 10.26 -5.66
C VAL A 88 3.19 11.69 -5.21
N ASN A 89 2.25 12.54 -5.59
CA ASN A 89 2.12 13.93 -5.18
C ASN A 89 0.87 14.10 -4.30
N VAL A 90 0.73 15.26 -3.65
CA VAL A 90 -0.39 15.51 -2.71
C VAL A 90 -1.75 15.52 -3.42
N GLU A 91 -1.77 15.81 -4.72
CA GLU A 91 -2.95 15.81 -5.57
C GLU A 91 -3.51 14.40 -5.81
N ASP A 92 -2.69 13.36 -5.64
CA ASP A 92 -3.10 11.96 -5.79
C ASP A 92 -3.83 11.42 -4.54
N PHE A 93 -3.88 12.20 -3.46
CA PHE A 93 -4.61 11.78 -2.27
C PHE A 93 -6.12 11.80 -2.50
N GLU A 94 -6.75 10.73 -2.03
CA GLU A 94 -8.18 10.54 -2.02
C GLU A 94 -8.73 10.39 -0.60
N GLY A 95 -10.06 10.39 -0.49
CA GLY A 95 -10.76 10.10 0.76
C GLY A 95 -10.35 11.08 1.87
N PRO A 96 -10.13 10.60 3.11
CA PRO A 96 -9.82 11.48 4.25
C PRO A 96 -8.52 12.29 4.12
N LEU A 97 -7.62 11.94 3.20
CA LEU A 97 -6.38 12.69 2.96
C LEU A 97 -6.45 13.63 1.75
N GLN A 98 -7.58 13.66 1.03
CA GLN A 98 -7.74 14.55 -0.12
C GLN A 98 -7.47 16.02 0.26
N GLY A 99 -6.61 16.69 -0.52
CA GLY A 99 -6.22 18.08 -0.30
C GLY A 99 -5.32 18.32 0.92
N LYS A 100 -4.82 17.26 1.58
CA LYS A 100 -3.88 17.35 2.70
C LYS A 100 -2.43 17.20 2.22
N SER A 101 -1.50 17.74 3.01
CA SER A 101 -0.07 17.53 2.77
C SER A 101 0.40 16.14 3.22
N PHE A 102 1.55 15.69 2.70
CA PHE A 102 2.21 14.44 3.10
C PHE A 102 2.52 14.34 4.60
N VAL A 103 2.60 15.46 5.33
CA VAL A 103 2.75 15.48 6.79
C VAL A 103 1.65 14.67 7.48
N HIS A 104 0.42 14.71 6.97
CA HIS A 104 -0.69 13.96 7.55
C HIS A 104 -0.52 12.46 7.34
N LEU A 105 -0.17 12.02 6.13
CA LEU A 105 0.13 10.61 5.88
C LEU A 105 1.30 10.13 6.77
N LEU A 106 2.35 10.94 6.90
CA LEU A 106 3.49 10.62 7.76
C LEU A 106 3.08 10.44 9.23
N GLN A 107 2.22 11.32 9.75
CA GLN A 107 1.67 11.21 11.10
C GLN A 107 0.86 9.91 11.27
N GLU A 108 0.01 9.56 10.32
CA GLU A 108 -0.77 8.32 10.35
C GLU A 108 0.14 7.07 10.31
N ILE A 109 1.22 7.10 9.53
CA ILE A 109 2.22 6.03 9.51
C ILE A 109 2.91 5.91 10.88
N ILE A 110 3.31 7.03 11.49
CA ILE A 110 3.94 7.06 12.83
C ILE A 110 2.99 6.50 13.90
N GLN A 111 1.69 6.77 13.78
CA GLN A 111 0.64 6.24 14.66
C GLN A 111 0.25 4.78 14.33
N ALA A 112 0.93 4.14 13.37
CA ALA A 112 0.66 2.78 12.91
C ALA A 112 -0.79 2.59 12.40
N ASN A 113 -1.35 3.62 11.78
CA ASN A 113 -2.71 3.67 11.25
C ASN A 113 -2.77 3.61 9.71
N VAL A 114 -1.75 3.03 9.07
CA VAL A 114 -1.66 2.93 7.61
C VAL A 114 -1.28 1.52 7.19
N TYR A 115 -1.97 1.00 6.18
CA TYR A 115 -1.64 -0.27 5.56
C TYR A 115 -1.73 -0.21 4.03
N VAL A 116 -0.91 -1.04 3.39
CA VAL A 116 -1.01 -1.35 1.96
C VAL A 116 -1.87 -2.59 1.82
N ASN A 117 -2.76 -2.59 0.82
CA ASN A 117 -3.59 -3.72 0.45
C ASN A 117 -3.53 -3.93 -1.07
N VAL A 118 -3.40 -5.19 -1.50
CA VAL A 118 -3.39 -5.55 -2.92
C VAL A 118 -4.63 -6.36 -3.21
N HIS A 119 -5.39 -5.92 -4.21
CA HIS A 119 -6.62 -6.56 -4.63
C HIS A 119 -6.38 -7.33 -5.91
N THR A 120 -7.06 -8.48 -6.01
CA THR A 120 -7.06 -9.31 -7.21
C THR A 120 -8.48 -9.57 -7.66
N LYS A 121 -8.62 -10.10 -8.88
CA LYS A 121 -9.94 -10.45 -9.43
C LYS A 121 -10.68 -11.48 -8.58
N SER A 122 -9.96 -12.43 -7.97
CA SER A 122 -10.51 -13.45 -7.07
C SER A 122 -10.72 -12.92 -5.65
N GLN A 123 -9.82 -12.08 -5.13
CA GLN A 123 -9.90 -11.50 -3.80
C GLN A 123 -10.20 -9.99 -3.83
N LYS A 124 -11.45 -9.65 -4.18
CA LYS A 124 -11.88 -8.26 -4.36
C LYS A 124 -11.77 -7.39 -3.09
N ARG A 125 -11.81 -7.99 -1.90
CA ARG A 125 -11.66 -7.29 -0.62
C ARG A 125 -10.19 -7.10 -0.19
N GLY A 126 -9.25 -7.73 -0.90
CA GLY A 126 -7.83 -7.77 -0.57
C GLY A 126 -7.33 -9.21 -0.56
N GLU A 127 -6.21 -9.45 -1.23
CA GLU A 127 -5.49 -10.74 -1.20
C GLU A 127 -4.33 -10.73 -0.22
N ILE A 128 -3.57 -9.62 -0.18
CA ILE A 128 -2.40 -9.44 0.68
C ILE A 128 -2.31 -8.02 1.25
N ARG A 129 -2.14 -7.95 2.57
CA ARG A 129 -2.05 -6.69 3.33
C ARG A 129 -0.78 -6.60 4.16
N GLY A 130 -0.32 -5.37 4.38
CA GLY A 130 0.73 -5.10 5.35
C GLY A 130 0.70 -3.68 5.89
N ARG A 131 0.91 -3.55 7.19
CA ARG A 131 1.06 -2.25 7.84
C ARG A 131 2.36 -1.57 7.44
N VAL A 132 2.28 -0.29 7.13
CA VAL A 132 3.43 0.57 6.85
C VAL A 132 4.11 0.94 8.16
N ARG A 133 5.44 0.83 8.20
CA ARG A 133 6.25 1.15 9.37
C ARG A 133 7.63 1.62 8.98
N LYS A 134 8.27 2.39 9.86
CA LYS A 134 9.63 2.87 9.65
C LYS A 134 10.61 1.70 9.59
N VAL A 135 11.58 1.76 8.68
CA VAL A 135 12.73 0.83 8.70
C VAL A 135 13.52 1.10 9.97
N LYS A 136 13.65 0.09 10.85
CA LYS A 136 14.57 0.17 11.98
C LYS A 136 15.97 -0.10 11.45
N LYS A 137 16.91 0.82 11.73
CA LYS A 137 18.34 0.53 11.60
C LYS A 137 18.75 -0.49 12.65
#